data_AF-K5XDD9-F1
#
_entry.id   AF-K5XDD9-F1
#
_cell.length_a   1.000
_cell.length_b   1.000
_cell.length_c   1.000
_cell.angle_alpha   90.00
_cell.angle_beta   90.00
_cell.angle_gamma   90.00
#
_symmetry.space_group_name_H-M   'P 1'
#
loop_
_entity.id
_entity.type
_entity.pdbx_description
1 polymer ?
#
loop_
_entity_poly.entity_id
_entity_poly.type
_entity_poly.pdbx_seq_one_letter_code
_entity_poly.pdbx_strand_id
1 'polypeptide(L)'
;MADFIQALDPSKLVLLGTVLSFTTSAFVAPVYNLPIFLFGHIAQESSEAIQSLQLFTGLVAASGIYDIVWLARNEQHWLMRIVTILILILKVPTAFAFASSLRQRGAQFSGLGVRGNDLSGATGEGPYLSYSSIN
;
A
#
# COMPACT_ATOMS: atom_id res chain seq x y z
N MET A 1 -0.99 20.15 -15.09
CA MET A 1 -1.52 19.07 -14.21
C MET A 1 -0.42 18.14 -13.70
N ALA A 2 0.63 17.84 -14.48
CA ALA A 2 1.79 17.08 -14.01
C ALA A 2 2.47 17.72 -12.78
N ASP A 3 2.56 19.06 -12.73
CA ASP A 3 3.19 19.78 -11.62
C ASP A 3 2.47 19.60 -10.28
N PHE A 4 1.14 19.44 -10.27
CA PHE A 4 0.37 19.24 -9.03
C PHE A 4 0.62 17.86 -8.43
N ILE A 5 0.74 16.83 -9.27
CA ILE A 5 1.06 15.47 -8.83
C ILE A 5 2.53 15.38 -8.40
N GLN A 6 3.41 16.15 -9.02
CA GLN A 6 4.83 16.24 -8.68
C GLN A 6 5.10 17.11 -7.44
N ALA A 7 4.20 18.04 -7.10
CA ALA A 7 4.26 18.85 -5.88
C ALA A 7 3.73 18.12 -4.62
N LEU A 8 3.09 16.95 -4.78
CA LEU A 8 2.66 16.12 -3.65
C LEU A 8 3.87 15.38 -3.07
N ASP A 9 4.48 15.98 -2.05
CA ASP A 9 5.56 15.36 -1.27
C ASP A 9 5.01 14.16 -0.46
N PRO A 10 5.44 12.91 -0.76
CA PRO A 10 4.99 11.70 -0.06
C PRO A 10 5.17 11.80 1.46
N SER A 11 6.24 12.48 1.90
CA SER A 11 6.59 12.64 3.31
C SER A 11 5.55 13.44 4.07
N LYS A 12 5.05 14.52 3.45
CA LYS A 12 4.03 15.38 4.05
C LYS A 12 2.68 14.69 4.12
N LEU A 13 2.33 13.90 3.10
CA LEU A 13 1.08 13.14 3.06
C LEU A 13 1.03 12.09 4.17
N VAL A 14 2.12 11.33 4.36
CA VAL A 14 2.20 10.33 5.43
C VAL A 14 2.26 10.97 6.80
N LEU A 15 2.96 12.09 6.97
CA LEU A 15 2.98 12.82 8.22
C LEU A 15 1.59 13.33 8.59
N LEU A 16 0.87 13.95 7.64
CA LEU A 16 -0.50 14.40 7.86
C LEU A 16 -1.42 13.22 8.23
N GLY A 17 -1.30 12.10 7.50
CA GLY A 17 -2.04 10.87 7.79
C GLY A 17 -1.73 10.30 9.17
N THR A 18 -0.47 10.37 9.59
CA THR A 18 -0.02 9.93 10.93
C THR A 18 -0.62 10.80 12.02
N VAL A 19 -0.55 12.14 11.89
CA VAL A 19 -1.11 13.08 12.87
C VAL A 19 -2.62 12.93 12.98
N LEU A 20 -3.32 12.82 11.85
CA LEU A 20 -4.76 12.60 11.84
C LEU A 20 -5.12 11.25 12.48
N SER A 21 -4.42 10.18 12.12
CA SER A 21 -4.67 8.84 12.68
C SER A 21 -4.37 8.77 14.17
N PHE A 22 -3.32 9.47 14.63
CA PHE A 22 -3.00 9.63 16.04
C PHE A 22 -4.09 10.41 16.79
N THR A 23 -4.57 11.51 16.21
CA THR A 23 -5.67 12.28 16.79
C THR A 23 -6.94 11.42 16.90
N THR A 24 -7.22 10.59 15.90
CA THR A 24 -8.37 9.68 15.95
C THR A 24 -8.18 8.49 16.90
N SER A 25 -6.94 8.13 17.26
CA SER A 25 -6.67 6.97 18.11
C SER A 25 -7.22 7.10 19.54
N ALA A 26 -7.43 8.33 20.01
CA ALA A 26 -8.06 8.61 21.31
C ALA A 26 -9.58 8.37 21.31
N PHE A 27 -10.18 8.08 20.16
CA PHE A 27 -11.61 7.92 19.96
C PHE A 27 -11.93 6.57 19.29
N VAL A 28 -13.22 6.30 19.12
CA VAL A 28 -13.70 5.16 18.33
C VAL A 28 -13.41 5.46 16.86
N ALA A 29 -12.30 4.93 16.35
CA ALA A 29 -11.81 5.11 15.00
C ALA A 29 -11.07 3.85 14.52
N PRO A 30 -10.75 3.73 13.21
CA PRO A 30 -10.06 2.57 12.71
C PRO A 30 -8.60 2.51 13.18
N VAL A 31 -8.34 1.65 14.17
CA VAL A 31 -7.05 1.56 14.90
C VAL A 31 -5.88 1.15 13.99
N TYR A 32 -6.16 0.48 12.87
CA TYR A 32 -5.15 0.05 11.89
C TYR A 32 -4.57 1.21 11.07
N ASN A 33 -5.19 2.38 11.03
CA ASN A 33 -4.70 3.51 10.24
C ASN A 33 -3.36 4.05 10.77
N LEU A 34 -3.24 4.19 12.10
CA LEU A 34 -2.02 4.65 12.75
C LEU A 34 -0.78 3.80 12.39
N PRO A 35 -0.75 2.46 12.63
CA PRO A 35 0.42 1.66 12.31
C PRO A 35 0.73 1.62 10.82
N ILE A 36 -0.28 1.71 9.94
CA ILE A 36 -0.05 1.77 8.48
C ILE A 36 0.70 3.05 8.11
N PHE A 37 0.25 4.22 8.59
CA PHE A 37 0.93 5.48 8.29
C PHE A 37 2.32 5.57 8.92
N LEU A 38 2.51 5.06 10.14
CA LEU A 38 3.84 4.95 10.75
C LEU A 38 4.78 4.06 9.93
N PHE A 39 4.29 2.91 9.44
CA PHE A 39 5.05 2.06 8.54
C PHE A 39 5.45 2.80 7.24
N GLY A 40 4.55 3.61 6.68
CA GLY A 40 4.85 4.47 5.55
C GLY A 40 5.99 5.45 5.82
N HIS A 41 6.06 6.01 7.03
CA HIS A 41 7.10 6.96 7.41
C HIS A 41 8.48 6.30 7.47
N ILE A 42 8.54 5.06 7.96
CA ILE A 42 9.79 4.28 8.00
C ILE A 42 10.15 3.79 6.59
N ALA A 43 9.16 3.35 5.81
CA ALA A 43 9.36 2.81 4.46
C ALA A 43 9.90 3.85 3.47
N GLN A 44 9.52 5.13 3.62
CA GLN A 44 10.02 6.19 2.74
C GLN A 44 11.48 6.61 3.02
N GLU A 45 11.94 6.49 4.26
CA GLU A 45 13.31 6.85 4.66
C GLU A 45 14.35 5.92 4.04
N SER A 46 13.99 4.67 3.80
CA SER A 46 14.84 3.69 3.14
C SER A 46 14.65 3.73 1.62
N SER A 47 15.61 4.33 0.90
CA SER A 47 15.58 4.41 -0.57
C SER A 47 15.65 3.03 -1.25
N GLU A 48 16.32 2.07 -0.63
CA GLU A 48 16.53 0.70 -1.13
C GLU A 48 15.33 -0.23 -0.89
N ALA A 49 14.40 0.14 0.00
CA ALA A 49 13.30 -0.72 0.45
C ALA A 49 12.08 -0.68 -0.50
N ILE A 50 12.29 -1.04 -1.78
CA ILE A 50 11.22 -1.07 -2.79
C ILE A 50 10.05 -1.97 -2.36
N GLN A 51 10.35 -3.12 -1.76
CA GLN A 51 9.33 -4.06 -1.28
C GLN A 51 8.46 -3.46 -0.16
N SER A 52 9.06 -2.74 0.79
CA SER A 52 8.33 -2.05 1.86
C SER A 52 7.41 -0.97 1.31
N LEU A 53 7.87 -0.25 0.29
CA LEU A 53 7.09 0.80 -0.38
C LEU A 53 5.91 0.21 -1.18
N GLN A 54 6.10 -0.95 -1.83
CA GLN A 54 5.02 -1.71 -2.48
C GLN A 54 4.00 -2.22 -1.46
N LEU A 55 4.48 -2.80 -0.36
CA LEU A 55 3.63 -3.29 0.72
C LEU A 55 2.82 -2.14 1.33
N PHE A 56 3.45 -0.99 1.61
CA PHE A 56 2.77 0.18 2.13
C PHE A 56 1.69 0.67 1.17
N THR A 57 2.00 0.79 -0.12
CA THR A 57 1.03 1.22 -1.13
C THR A 57 -0.17 0.27 -1.20
N GLY A 58 0.08 -1.05 -1.14
CA GLY A 58 -0.97 -2.06 -1.07
C GLY A 58 -1.82 -1.95 0.21
N LEU A 59 -1.18 -1.76 1.37
CA LEU A 59 -1.87 -1.60 2.66
C LEU A 59 -2.71 -0.33 2.71
N VAL A 60 -2.22 0.79 2.18
CA VAL A 60 -3.00 2.05 2.08
C VAL A 60 -4.22 1.87 1.19
N ALA A 61 -4.06 1.22 0.04
CA ALA A 61 -5.18 0.93 -0.87
C ALA A 61 -6.22 0.00 -0.23
N ALA A 62 -5.78 -1.13 0.35
CA ALA A 62 -6.67 -2.08 1.01
C ALA A 62 -7.38 -1.48 2.23
N SER A 63 -6.66 -0.70 3.04
CA SER A 63 -7.23 -0.03 4.20
C SER A 63 -8.22 1.07 3.84
N GLY A 64 -8.15 1.66 2.65
CA GLY A 64 -9.19 2.56 2.14
C GLY A 64 -10.54 1.85 1.96
N ILE A 65 -10.53 0.62 1.45
CA ILE A 65 -11.75 -0.20 1.36
C ILE A 65 -12.26 -0.55 2.76
N TYR A 66 -11.34 -0.93 3.66
CA TYR A 66 -11.67 -1.29 5.03
C TYR A 66 -12.27 -0.12 5.82
N ASP A 67 -11.80 1.11 5.59
CA ASP A 67 -12.36 2.33 6.19
C ASP A 67 -13.81 2.56 5.78
N ILE A 68 -14.18 2.28 4.52
CA ILE A 68 -15.57 2.38 4.04
C ILE A 68 -16.46 1.38 4.79
N VAL A 69 -16.01 0.13 4.92
CA VAL A 69 -16.73 -0.91 5.66
C VAL A 69 -16.87 -0.51 7.12
N TRP A 70 -15.81 0.02 7.74
CA TRP A 70 -15.81 0.44 9.13
C TRP A 70 -16.78 1.62 9.36
N LEU A 71 -16.76 2.64 8.49
CA LEU A 71 -17.70 3.77 8.49
C LEU A 71 -19.16 3.34 8.36
N ALA A 72 -19.44 2.24 7.67
CA ALA A 72 -20.79 1.71 7.51
C ALA A 72 -21.28 0.89 8.71
N ARG A 73 -20.37 0.34 9.53
CA ARG A 73 -20.72 -0.55 10.66
C ARG A 73 -20.61 0.11 12.03
N ASN A 74 -19.83 1.17 12.17
CA ASN A 74 -19.57 1.81 13.45
C ASN A 74 -20.25 3.18 13.55
N GLU A 75 -21.10 3.34 14.57
CA GLU A 75 -21.60 4.65 14.97
C GLU A 75 -20.50 5.42 15.73
N GLN A 76 -20.25 6.66 15.31
CA GLN A 76 -19.23 7.53 15.88
C GLN A 76 -19.77 8.97 15.91
N HIS A 77 -19.20 9.81 16.78
CA HIS A 77 -19.53 11.24 16.80
C HIS A 77 -19.30 11.89 15.44
N TRP A 78 -20.16 12.84 15.07
CA TRP A 78 -20.15 13.47 13.75
C TRP A 78 -18.79 14.11 13.39
N LEU A 79 -18.09 14.70 14.38
CA LEU A 79 -16.75 15.27 14.19
C LEU A 79 -15.72 14.20 13.85
N MET A 80 -15.73 13.06 14.55
CA MET A 80 -14.82 11.94 14.26
C MET A 80 -15.11 11.30 12.90
N ARG A 81 -16.39 11.30 12.50
CA ARG A 81 -16.80 10.84 11.18
C ARG A 81 -16.19 11.72 10.08
N ILE A 82 -16.19 13.04 10.25
CA ILE A 82 -15.55 13.97 9.32
C ILE A 82 -14.04 13.72 9.25
N VAL A 83 -13.36 13.59 10.39
CA VAL A 83 -11.91 13.32 10.40
C VAL A 83 -11.58 12.00 9.71
N THR A 84 -12.38 10.94 9.94
CA THR A 84 -12.21 9.64 9.28
C THR A 84 -12.43 9.74 7.77
N ILE A 85 -13.41 10.53 7.33
CA ILE A 85 -13.63 10.82 5.90
C ILE A 85 -12.46 11.61 5.30
N LEU A 86 -11.89 12.57 6.03
CA LEU A 86 -10.70 13.29 5.59
C LEU A 86 -9.50 12.35 5.44
N ILE A 87 -9.31 11.41 6.37
CA ILE A 87 -8.29 10.35 6.25
C ILE A 87 -8.55 9.50 5.01
N LEU A 88 -9.80 9.10 4.76
CA LEU A 88 -10.18 8.34 3.56
C LEU A 88 -9.81 9.09 2.27
N ILE A 89 -10.14 10.39 2.19
CA ILE A 89 -9.82 11.23 1.04
C ILE A 89 -8.30 11.36 0.89
N LEU A 90 -7.55 11.50 1.99
CA LEU A 90 -6.08 11.61 2.00
C LEU A 90 -5.38 10.32 1.53
N LYS A 91 -5.99 9.14 1.74
CA LYS A 91 -5.40 7.87 1.30
C LYS A 91 -5.25 7.78 -0.21
N VAL A 92 -6.16 8.36 -0.98
CA VAL A 92 -6.08 8.37 -2.45
C VAL A 92 -4.81 9.07 -2.97
N PRO A 93 -4.56 10.36 -2.66
CA PRO A 93 -3.33 11.03 -3.07
C PRO A 93 -2.09 10.39 -2.44
N THR A 94 -2.19 9.84 -1.23
CA THR A 94 -1.07 9.08 -0.62
C THR A 94 -0.72 7.86 -1.46
N ALA A 95 -1.70 7.02 -1.83
CA ALA A 95 -1.46 5.85 -2.68
C ALA A 95 -0.88 6.26 -4.05
N PHE A 96 -1.37 7.34 -4.65
CA PHE A 96 -0.84 7.85 -5.92
C PHE A 96 0.60 8.38 -5.81
N ALA A 97 0.92 9.15 -4.77
CA ALA A 97 2.26 9.69 -4.55
C ALA A 97 3.29 8.59 -4.27
N PHE A 98 2.90 7.55 -3.54
CA PHE A 98 3.77 6.40 -3.32
C PHE A 98 3.88 5.50 -4.55
N ALA A 99 2.80 5.34 -5.33
CA ALA A 99 2.86 4.64 -6.62
C ALA A 99 3.75 5.36 -7.64
N SER A 100 3.75 6.71 -7.66
CA SER A 100 4.65 7.48 -8.52
C SER A 100 6.11 7.36 -8.04
N SER A 101 6.36 7.43 -6.73
CA SER A 101 7.69 7.18 -6.16
C SER A 101 8.19 5.76 -6.45
N LEU A 102 7.32 4.75 -6.43
CA LEU A 102 7.65 3.37 -6.81
C LEU A 102 8.10 3.28 -8.26
N ARG A 103 7.34 3.91 -9.18
CA ARG A 103 7.71 3.95 -10.61
C ARG A 103 9.06 4.63 -10.84
N GLN A 104 9.35 5.72 -10.13
CA GLN A 104 10.64 6.41 -10.20
C GLN A 104 11.80 5.53 -9.72
N ARG A 105 11.55 4.66 -8.73
CA ARG A 105 12.52 3.69 -8.21
C ARG A 105 12.63 2.41 -9.07
N GLY A 106 12.07 2.41 -10.29
CA GLY A 106 12.10 1.26 -11.21
C GLY A 106 11.20 0.10 -10.80
N ALA A 107 10.34 0.30 -9.80
CA ALA A 107 9.48 -0.75 -9.27
C ALA A 107 8.19 -0.85 -10.09
N GLN A 108 7.99 -1.99 -10.76
CA GLN A 108 6.66 -2.46 -11.12
C GLN A 108 6.16 -3.39 -10.01
N PHE A 109 4.86 -3.38 -9.73
CA PHE A 109 4.19 -4.38 -8.85
C PHE A 109 4.38 -5.84 -9.30
N SER A 110 5.14 -6.08 -10.38
CA SER A 110 5.67 -7.37 -10.86
C SER A 110 6.46 -8.17 -9.80
N GLY A 111 6.95 -7.52 -8.73
CA GLY A 111 7.66 -8.17 -7.62
C GLY A 111 6.77 -8.86 -6.57
N LEU A 112 5.43 -8.68 -6.63
CA LEU A 112 4.49 -9.29 -5.69
C LEU A 112 4.05 -10.72 -6.08
N GLY A 113 4.77 -11.38 -7.01
CA GLY A 113 4.54 -12.78 -7.39
C GLY A 113 3.21 -13.06 -8.10
N VAL A 114 2.32 -12.07 -8.25
CA VAL A 114 1.08 -12.20 -9.02
C VAL A 114 1.39 -11.91 -10.49
N ARG A 115 2.22 -12.76 -11.10
CA ARG A 115 2.28 -12.85 -12.55
C ARG A 115 1.19 -13.84 -12.95
N GLY A 116 0.19 -13.36 -13.71
CA GLY A 116 -0.75 -14.23 -14.42
C GLY A 116 -0.08 -15.20 -15.41
N ASN A 117 1.24 -15.14 -15.55
CA ASN A 117 2.06 -16.06 -16.31
C ASN A 117 2.38 -17.38 -15.56
N ASP A 118 2.23 -17.42 -14.23
CA ASP A 118 2.48 -18.65 -13.45
C ASP A 118 1.30 -19.63 -13.52
N LEU A 119 0.16 -19.21 -14.10
CA LEU A 119 -0.97 -20.07 -14.48
C LEU A 119 -0.83 -20.69 -15.88
N SER A 120 0.23 -20.33 -16.63
CA SER A 120 0.49 -20.84 -18.00
C SER A 120 1.71 -21.78 -18.07
N GLY A 121 2.22 -22.26 -16.94
CA GLY A 121 3.48 -23.01 -16.86
C GLY A 121 3.40 -24.40 -16.23
N ALA A 122 2.21 -24.96 -15.98
CA ALA A 122 2.05 -26.28 -15.33
C ALA A 122 1.60 -27.41 -16.28
N THR A 123 1.94 -27.31 -17.56
CA THR A 123 1.81 -28.41 -18.53
C THR A 123 2.89 -28.31 -19.61
N GLY A 124 4.11 -28.76 -19.27
CA GLY A 124 5.20 -28.86 -20.23
C GLY A 124 6.45 -29.49 -19.61
N GLU A 125 6.61 -30.80 -19.83
CA GLU A 125 7.83 -31.60 -19.68
C GLU A 125 8.51 -31.64 -18.30
N GLY A 126 8.20 -32.71 -17.56
CA GLY A 126 9.09 -33.20 -16.50
C GLY A 126 10.38 -33.79 -17.12
N PRO A 127 11.55 -33.61 -16.48
CA PRO A 127 12.79 -34.21 -16.92
C PRO A 127 12.81 -35.68 -16.48
N TYR A 128 12.45 -36.60 -17.38
CA TYR A 128 12.82 -37.99 -17.18
C TYR A 128 14.31 -38.15 -17.48
N LEU A 129 15.11 -38.06 -16.42
CA LEU A 129 16.43 -38.68 -16.36
C LEU A 129 16.26 -40.19 -16.57
N SER A 130 16.81 -40.74 -17.64
CA SER A 130 17.04 -42.19 -17.76
C SER A 130 18.43 -42.48 -18.33
N TYR A 131 19.36 -42.69 -17.40
CA TYR A 131 20.50 -43.61 -17.38
C TYR A 131 21.10 -44.17 -18.69
N SER A 132 22.40 -43.89 -18.87
CA SER A 132 23.50 -44.88 -18.98
C SER A 132 23.35 -46.14 -19.86
N SER A 133 24.10 -46.20 -20.97
CA SER A 133 25.05 -47.28 -21.36
C SER A 133 25.72 -46.87 -22.68
N ILE A 134 27.02 -46.54 -22.78
CA ILE A 134 28.18 -47.45 -22.89
C ILE A 134 27.87 -48.77 -23.63
N ASN A 135 27.86 -48.72 -24.97
CA ASN A 135 28.81 -49.40 -25.87
C ASN A 135 28.46 -49.08 -27.33
#